data_AF-A0A914Z9C6-F1
#
_entry.id   AF-A0A914Z9C6-F1
#
_cell.length_a   1.000
_cell.length_b   1.000
_cell.length_c   1.000
_cell.angle_alpha   90.00
_cell.angle_beta   90.00
_cell.angle_gamma   90.00
#
_symmetry.space_group_name_H-M   'P 1'
#
loop_
_entity.id
_entity.type
_entity.pdbx_description
1 polymer ?
#
loop_
_entity_poly.entity_id
_entity_poly.type
_entity_poly.pdbx_seq_one_letter_code
_entity_poly.pdbx_strand_id
1 'polypeptide(L)'
;MYGKKAGDYCLPTGLLDASGCKKGPVAFSLPHFLESDKIVQQFFPRSKPDPSKHQTYLDIEPTSGTVFAARKRLQINAVCGGLPTP
;
A
#
# COMPACT_ATOMS: atom_id res chain seq x y z
N MET A 1 10.11 8.41 -2.72
CA MET A 1 8.70 8.81 -2.53
C MET A 1 8.65 10.32 -2.66
N TYR A 2 8.30 10.79 -3.86
CA TYR A 2 8.63 12.12 -4.38
C TYR A 2 8.23 13.26 -3.42
N GLY A 3 9.22 14.03 -2.93
CA GLY A 3 9.01 15.30 -2.23
C GLY A 3 9.19 15.29 -0.70
N LYS A 4 9.28 14.13 -0.04
CA LYS A 4 9.52 14.03 1.41
C LYS A 4 11.01 13.93 1.73
N LYS A 5 11.50 14.78 2.64
CA LYS A 5 12.91 14.81 3.10
C LYS A 5 13.13 13.86 4.27
N ALA A 6 14.38 13.49 4.51
CA ALA A 6 14.76 12.80 5.75
C ALA A 6 14.38 13.66 6.95
N GLY A 7 13.52 13.15 7.83
CA GLY A 7 12.94 13.88 8.97
C GLY A 7 11.46 14.29 8.80
N ASP A 8 10.88 14.13 7.61
CA ASP A 8 9.44 14.33 7.44
C ASP A 8 8.63 13.13 7.93
N TYR A 9 7.46 13.39 8.52
CA TYR A 9 6.50 12.35 8.87
C TYR A 9 5.93 11.70 7.61
N CYS A 10 6.09 10.37 7.55
CA CYS A 10 5.47 9.49 6.56
C CYS A 10 4.22 8.85 7.14
N LEU A 11 3.34 8.37 6.26
CA LEU A 11 2.27 7.46 6.68
C LEU A 11 2.88 6.17 7.27
N PRO A 12 2.15 5.47 8.16
CA PRO A 12 2.59 4.17 8.68
C PRO A 12 2.93 3.17 7.56
N THR A 13 3.76 2.17 7.90
CA THR A 13 4.23 1.16 6.97
C THR A 13 3.05 0.45 6.29
N GLY A 14 3.21 0.15 4.99
CA GLY A 14 2.18 -0.46 4.14
C GLY A 14 1.20 0.52 3.51
N LEU A 15 1.30 1.82 3.84
CA LEU A 15 0.60 2.91 3.17
C LEU A 15 1.56 3.73 2.32
N LEU A 16 1.15 4.07 1.11
CA LEU A 16 1.87 4.95 0.20
C LEU A 16 1.04 6.22 -0.04
N ASP A 17 1.58 7.37 0.36
CA ASP A 17 0.96 8.66 0.06
C ASP A 17 1.02 8.95 -1.45
N ALA A 18 -0.15 9.09 -2.07
CA ALA A 18 -0.32 9.37 -3.49
C ALA A 18 -0.90 10.78 -3.75
N SER A 19 -0.93 11.64 -2.74
CA SER A 19 -1.41 13.03 -2.85
C SER A 19 -0.58 13.87 -3.83
N GLY A 20 0.71 13.56 -4.00
CA GLY A 20 1.55 14.17 -5.03
C GLY A 20 1.20 13.72 -6.46
N CYS A 21 0.61 12.53 -6.63
CA CYS A 21 0.23 11.98 -7.94
C CYS A 21 -1.22 12.33 -8.32
N LYS A 22 -2.10 12.48 -7.33
CA LYS A 22 -3.51 12.79 -7.49
C LYS A 22 -3.84 13.95 -6.56
N LYS A 23 -4.43 15.03 -7.09
CA LYS A 23 -4.84 16.22 -6.31
C LYS A 23 -5.96 15.87 -5.32
N GLY A 24 -5.61 15.27 -4.19
CA GLY A 24 -6.52 14.81 -3.13
C GLY A 24 -5.80 13.91 -2.10
N PRO A 25 -6.40 13.67 -0.91
CA PRO A 25 -5.77 12.91 0.17
C PRO A 25 -5.87 11.41 -0.08
N VAL A 26 -5.23 10.92 -1.14
CA VAL A 26 -5.28 9.52 -1.57
C VAL A 26 -4.02 8.79 -1.08
N ALA A 27 -4.22 7.62 -0.47
CA ALA A 27 -3.14 6.70 -0.14
C ALA A 27 -3.40 5.32 -0.76
N PHE A 28 -2.33 4.63 -1.16
CA PHE A 28 -2.40 3.26 -1.65
C PHE A 28 -1.91 2.27 -0.60
N SER A 29 -2.46 1.06 -0.62
CA SER A 29 -2.00 -0.07 0.19
C SER A 29 -2.22 -1.38 -0.55
N LEU A 30 -1.73 -2.50 0.00
CA LEU A 30 -2.23 -3.80 -0.41
C LEU A 30 -3.68 -4.00 0.07
N PRO A 31 -4.45 -4.89 -0.58
CA PRO A 31 -5.82 -5.18 -0.17
C PRO A 31 -5.90 -5.65 1.29
N HIS A 32 -6.93 -5.16 1.98
CA HIS A 32 -7.17 -5.41 3.40
C HIS A 32 -5.97 -5.08 4.29
N PHE A 33 -5.18 -4.07 3.90
CA PHE A 33 -3.99 -3.62 4.65
C PHE A 33 -2.99 -4.75 4.93
N LEU A 34 -2.89 -5.71 3.99
CA LEU A 34 -1.84 -6.72 4.01
C LEU A 34 -0.46 -6.03 4.10
N GLU A 35 0.42 -6.56 4.96
CA GLU A 35 1.76 -6.01 5.22
C GLU A 35 1.79 -4.56 5.76
N SER A 36 0.66 -4.04 6.25
CA SER A 36 0.62 -2.73 6.91
C SER A 36 0.90 -2.82 8.41
N ASP A 37 1.35 -1.72 9.01
CA ASP A 37 1.59 -1.63 10.46
C ASP A 37 0.34 -2.01 11.28
N LYS A 38 0.57 -2.57 12.47
CA LYS A 38 -0.53 -3.01 13.37
C LYS A 38 -1.50 -1.87 13.69
N ILE A 39 -1.00 -0.65 13.82
CA ILE A 39 -1.83 0.52 14.09
C ILE A 39 -2.86 0.74 12.97
N VAL A 40 -2.47 0.54 11.71
CA VAL A 40 -3.38 0.65 10.55
C VAL A 40 -4.42 -0.48 10.60
N GLN A 41 -4.00 -1.71 10.86
CA GLN A 41 -4.92 -2.86 10.93
C GLN A 41 -5.96 -2.70 12.05
N GLN A 42 -5.60 -2.09 13.18
CA GLN A 42 -6.50 -1.83 14.30
C GLN A 42 -7.64 -0.86 13.95
N PHE A 43 -7.42 0.12 13.07
CA PHE A 43 -8.48 1.02 12.60
C PHE A 43 -9.53 0.30 11.73
N PHE A 44 -9.17 -0.86 11.16
CA PHE A 44 -10.02 -1.62 10.26
C PHE A 44 -10.22 -3.05 10.78
N PRO A 45 -10.94 -3.26 11.89
CA PRO A 45 -11.07 -4.57 12.54
C PRO A 45 -11.81 -5.61 11.71
N ARG A 46 -12.52 -5.19 10.65
CA ARG A 46 -13.18 -6.08 9.68
C ARG A 46 -12.28 -6.48 8.51
N SER A 47 -11.08 -5.91 8.41
CA SER A 47 -10.11 -6.27 7.38
C SER A 47 -9.53 -7.66 7.67
N LYS A 48 -9.40 -8.49 6.64
CA LYS A 48 -8.88 -9.85 6.74
C LYS A 48 -7.73 -10.01 5.74
N PRO A 49 -6.51 -9.59 6.09
CA PRO A 49 -5.35 -9.77 5.22
C PRO A 49 -5.07 -11.26 5.02
N ASP A 50 -4.84 -11.66 3.77
CA ASP A 50 -4.58 -13.05 3.36
C ASP A 50 -3.59 -12.99 2.19
N PRO A 51 -2.33 -13.42 2.35
CA PRO A 51 -1.31 -13.33 1.30
C PRO A 51 -1.72 -14.01 -0.01
N SER A 52 -2.37 -15.19 0.07
CA SER A 52 -2.83 -15.94 -1.12
C SER A 52 -3.86 -15.16 -1.94
N LYS A 53 -4.64 -14.31 -1.25
CA LYS A 53 -5.63 -13.44 -1.87
C LYS A 53 -5.07 -12.07 -2.19
N HIS A 54 -4.25 -11.45 -1.36
CA HIS A 54 -4.02 -10.01 -1.42
C HIS A 54 -2.61 -9.62 -1.88
N GLN A 55 -1.70 -10.58 -2.08
CA GLN A 55 -0.38 -10.26 -2.62
C GLN A 55 -0.44 -9.82 -4.09
N THR A 56 0.56 -9.03 -4.47
CA THR A 56 0.89 -8.74 -5.86
C THR A 56 2.09 -9.59 -6.27
N TYR A 57 2.02 -10.26 -7.41
CA TYR A 57 3.13 -11.05 -7.95
C TYR A 57 3.23 -10.93 -9.48
N LEU A 58 4.43 -11.22 -9.97
CA LEU A 58 4.79 -11.32 -11.38
C LEU A 58 5.67 -12.56 -11.54
N ASP A 59 5.21 -13.52 -12.34
CA ASP A 59 5.97 -14.71 -12.71
C ASP A 59 6.64 -14.42 -14.05
N ILE A 60 7.96 -14.20 -13.99
CA ILE A 60 8.76 -13.72 -15.11
C ILE A 60 9.72 -14.83 -15.55
N GLU A 61 9.72 -15.15 -16.84
CA GLU A 61 10.72 -16.02 -17.42
C GLU A 61 12.08 -15.32 -17.44
N PRO A 62 13.13 -15.90 -16.83
CA PRO A 62 14.37 -15.18 -16.55
C PRO A 62 15.19 -14.80 -17.79
N THR A 63 15.05 -15.50 -18.91
CA THR A 63 15.88 -15.30 -20.11
C THR A 63 15.33 -14.23 -21.04
N SER A 64 14.04 -14.35 -21.39
CA SER A 64 13.32 -13.46 -22.29
C SER A 64 12.67 -12.27 -21.57
N GLY A 65 12.50 -12.36 -20.25
CA GLY A 65 11.76 -11.37 -19.46
C GLY A 65 10.24 -11.44 -19.66
N THR A 66 9.72 -12.49 -20.31
CA THR A 66 8.29 -12.63 -20.58
C THR A 66 7.52 -12.90 -19.29
N VAL A 67 6.41 -12.19 -19.07
CA VAL A 67 5.52 -12.40 -17.93
C VAL A 67 4.51 -13.49 -18.26
N PHE A 68 4.59 -14.65 -17.60
CA PHE A 68 3.64 -15.75 -17.81
C PHE A 68 2.38 -15.61 -16.97
N ALA A 69 2.50 -15.09 -15.76
CA ALA A 69 1.38 -14.79 -14.91
C ALA A 69 1.66 -13.52 -14.11
N ALA A 70 0.62 -12.70 -13.92
CA ALA A 70 0.71 -11.53 -13.07
C ALA A 70 -0.61 -11.32 -12.37
N ARG A 71 -0.51 -10.83 -11.14
CA ARG A 71 -1.65 -10.39 -10.37
C ARG A 71 -1.27 -9.14 -9.64
N LYS A 72 -1.77 -8.01 -10.14
CA LYS A 72 -1.61 -6.71 -9.50
C LYS A 72 -2.85 -6.40 -8.67
N ARG A 73 -2.67 -6.22 -7.36
CA ARG A 73 -3.75 -5.84 -6.44
C ARG A 73 -3.32 -4.63 -5.62
N LEU A 74 -4.19 -3.63 -5.61
CA LEU A 74 -4.00 -2.39 -4.88
C LEU A 74 -5.33 -1.99 -4.25
N GLN A 75 -5.26 -1.37 -3.08
CA GLN A 75 -6.38 -0.74 -2.42
C GLN A 75 -6.16 0.78 -2.42
N ILE A 76 -7.23 1.51 -2.73
CA ILE A 76 -7.26 2.97 -2.70
C ILE A 76 -7.95 3.39 -1.41
N ASN A 77 -7.28 4.24 -0.64
CA ASN A 77 -7.76 4.77 0.63
C ASN A 77 -7.84 6.29 0.54
N ALA A 78 -8.84 6.88 1.20
CA ALA A 78 -8.88 8.30 1.46
C ALA A 78 -8.37 8.55 2.88
N VAL A 79 -7.38 9.43 3.02
CA VAL A 79 -6.84 9.84 4.32
C VAL A 79 -7.72 10.97 4.83
N CYS A 80 -8.57 10.68 5.81
CA CYS A 80 -9.47 11.64 6.45
C CYS A 80 -9.07 11.79 7.93
N GLY A 81 -8.60 12.98 8.30
CA GLY A 81 -8.05 13.23 9.65
C GLY A 81 -6.61 12.77 9.81
N GLY A 82 -5.97 13.19 10.90
CA GLY A 82 -4.59 12.77 11.21
C GLY A 82 -4.56 11.29 11.56
N LEU A 83 -4.05 10.46 10.65
CA LEU A 83 -3.61 9.11 11.03
C LEU A 83 -2.50 9.27 12.08
N PRO A 84 -2.48 8.43 13.14
CA PRO A 84 -1.39 8.46 14.10
C PRO A 84 -0.09 8.16 13.35
N THR A 85 0.77 9.17 13.27
CA THR A 85 2.15 9.03 12.84
C THR A 85 2.96 8.47 14.01
N PRO A 86 3.91 7.56 13.77
CA PRO A 86 4.91 7.26 14.79
C PRO A 86 5.73 8.51 15.16
#